data_AF-A0A6P0CL64-F1
#
_entry.id   AF-A0A6P0CL64-F1
#
_cell.length_a   1.000
_cell.length_b   1.000
_cell.length_c   1.000
_cell.angle_alpha   90.00
_cell.angle_beta   90.00
_cell.angle_gamma   90.00
#
_symmetry.space_group_name_H-M   'P 1'
#
loop_
_entity.id
_entity.type
_entity.pdbx_description
1 polymer ?
#
loop_
_entity_poly.entity_id
_entity_poly.type
_entity_poly.pdbx_seq_one_letter_code
_entity_poly.pdbx_strand_id
1 'polypeptide(L)'
;MALAHYMAGRFETAIEWADRAIHRMPSGFFAHFVLAASHIALGHEKEAALAVKAALDALPGIGVQDLDRVPLKDPEKMSALRERLLKAGFPK
;
A
#
# COMPACT_ATOMS: atom_id res chain seq x y z
N MET A 1 9.02 8.75 -1.50
CA MET A 1 8.91 9.15 -0.09
C MET A 1 7.91 8.29 0.70
N ALA A 2 6.68 8.06 0.23
CA ALA A 2 5.66 7.28 0.96
C ALA A 2 6.17 5.98 1.64
N LEU A 3 6.84 5.12 0.87
CA LEU A 3 7.42 3.88 1.42
C LEU A 3 8.47 4.12 2.51
N ALA A 4 9.33 5.12 2.35
CA ALA A 4 10.34 5.42 3.37
C ALA A 4 9.69 5.89 4.68
N HIS A 5 8.57 6.62 4.61
CA HIS A 5 7.77 6.97 5.78
C HIS A 5 7.10 5.73 6.39
N TYR A 6 6.51 4.87 5.56
CA TYR A 6 5.90 3.60 5.99
C TYR A 6 6.91 2.67 6.69
N MET A 7 8.09 2.47 6.08
CA MET A 7 9.18 1.65 6.62
C MET A 7 9.73 2.20 7.93
N ALA A 8 9.53 3.51 8.18
CA ALA A 8 9.92 4.17 9.41
C ALA A 8 8.76 4.30 10.42
N GLY A 9 7.62 3.62 10.18
CA GLY A 9 6.45 3.63 11.06
C GLY A 9 5.64 4.94 11.04
N ARG A 10 5.98 5.89 10.18
CA ARG A 10 5.27 7.17 10.04
C ARG A 10 4.09 7.00 9.08
N PHE A 11 3.07 6.26 9.50
CA PHE A 11 1.96 5.84 8.64
C PHE A 11 1.08 6.99 8.15
N GLU A 12 0.80 7.98 8.99
CA GLU A 12 0.01 9.18 8.60
C GLU A 12 0.74 9.96 7.49
N THR A 13 2.04 10.19 7.65
CA THR A 13 2.84 10.83 6.60
C THR A 13 2.93 9.94 5.36
N ALA A 14 2.99 8.62 5.52
CA ALA A 14 2.99 7.69 4.38
C ALA A 14 1.70 7.80 3.56
N ILE A 15 0.55 7.96 4.22
CA ILE A 15 -0.76 8.21 3.58
C ILE A 15 -0.72 9.49 2.76
N GLU A 16 -0.31 10.62 3.36
CA GLU A 16 -0.24 11.90 2.64
C GLU A 16 0.63 11.84 1.37
N TRP A 17 1.78 11.18 1.47
CA TRP A 17 2.67 11.01 0.32
C TRP A 17 2.13 10.02 -0.70
N ALA A 18 1.43 8.97 -0.27
CA ALA A 18 0.80 8.00 -1.15
C ALA A 18 -0.35 8.65 -1.92
N ASP A 19 -1.22 9.41 -1.27
CA ASP A 19 -2.30 10.15 -1.91
C ASP A 19 -1.78 11.12 -2.96
N ARG A 20 -0.74 11.90 -2.63
CA ARG A 20 -0.10 12.80 -3.61
C ARG A 20 0.50 12.04 -4.79
N ALA A 21 1.06 10.86 -4.56
CA ALA A 21 1.61 10.02 -5.63
C ALA A 21 0.51 9.46 -6.53
N ILE A 22 -0.60 8.99 -5.97
CA ILE A 22 -1.77 8.49 -6.69
C ILE A 22 -2.39 9.61 -7.53
N HIS A 23 -2.55 10.82 -6.97
CA HIS A 23 -3.06 11.97 -7.72
C HIS A 23 -2.18 12.34 -8.93
N ARG A 24 -0.86 12.13 -8.84
CA ARG A 24 0.07 12.41 -9.95
C ARG A 24 0.15 11.28 -10.96
N MET A 25 0.12 10.03 -10.49
CA MET A 25 0.22 8.83 -11.31
C MET A 25 -0.69 7.73 -10.75
N PRO A 26 -1.98 7.72 -11.14
CA PRO A 26 -2.96 6.76 -10.62
C PRO A 26 -2.61 5.30 -10.95
N SER A 27 -1.87 5.06 -12.03
CA SER A 27 -1.39 3.73 -12.43
C SER A 27 -0.20 3.23 -11.62
N GLY A 28 0.34 4.03 -10.70
CA GLY A 28 1.46 3.66 -9.85
C GLY A 28 1.03 2.74 -8.72
N PHE A 29 1.04 1.42 -8.96
CA PHE A 29 0.54 0.45 -7.99
C PHE A 29 1.11 0.55 -6.58
N PHE A 30 2.39 0.89 -6.52
CA PHE A 30 3.13 0.86 -5.28
C PHE A 30 2.64 1.94 -4.30
N ALA A 31 2.10 3.06 -4.80
CA ALA A 31 1.49 4.09 -3.97
C ALA A 31 0.19 3.59 -3.32
N HIS A 32 -0.65 2.88 -4.09
CA HIS A 32 -1.87 2.25 -3.58
C HIS A 32 -1.59 1.21 -2.49
N PHE A 33 -0.53 0.42 -2.64
CA PHE A 33 -0.12 -0.55 -1.63
C PHE A 33 0.29 0.14 -0.32
N VAL A 34 1.12 1.17 -0.42
CA VAL A 34 1.55 1.93 0.77
C VAL A 34 0.36 2.60 1.44
N LEU A 35 -0.59 3.16 0.68
CA LEU A 35 -1.81 3.78 1.21
C LEU A 35 -2.62 2.77 2.04
N ALA A 36 -3.02 1.66 1.42
CA ALA A 36 -3.86 0.64 2.07
C ALA A 36 -3.15 0.01 3.29
N ALA A 37 -1.86 -0.33 3.17
CA ALA A 37 -1.11 -0.91 4.27
C ALA A 37 -0.93 0.07 5.44
N SER A 38 -0.80 1.37 5.15
CA SER A 38 -0.70 2.41 6.20
C SER A 38 -2.02 2.57 6.95
N HIS A 39 -3.16 2.51 6.25
CA HIS A 39 -4.47 2.50 6.89
C HIS A 39 -4.66 1.28 7.80
N ILE A 40 -4.30 0.08 7.35
CA ILE A 40 -4.34 -1.11 8.21
C ILE A 40 -3.43 -0.96 9.43
N ALA A 41 -2.22 -0.40 9.26
CA ALA A 41 -1.30 -0.20 10.37
C ALA A 41 -1.84 0.75 11.45
N LEU A 42 -2.74 1.68 11.08
CA LEU A 42 -3.42 2.61 11.98
C LEU A 42 -4.78 2.07 12.51
N GLY A 43 -5.22 0.88 12.08
CA GLY A 43 -6.53 0.33 12.44
C GLY A 43 -7.71 0.90 11.63
N HIS A 44 -7.43 1.66 10.56
CA HIS A 44 -8.42 2.26 9.67
C HIS A 44 -8.86 1.25 8.59
N GLU A 45 -9.50 0.15 9.01
CA GLU A 45 -9.83 -0.97 8.09
C GLU A 45 -10.81 -0.57 6.98
N LYS A 46 -11.74 0.35 7.25
CA LYS A 46 -12.72 0.82 6.26
C LYS A 46 -12.03 1.61 5.15
N GLU A 47 -11.14 2.51 5.53
CA GLU A 47 -10.35 3.34 4.63
C GLU A 47 -9.38 2.49 3.82
N ALA A 48 -8.78 1.46 4.43
CA ALA A 48 -7.96 0.49 3.72
C ALA A 48 -8.76 -0.22 2.62
N ALA A 49 -9.97 -0.70 2.91
CA ALA A 49 -10.82 -1.37 1.92
C ALA A 49 -11.23 -0.42 0.78
N LEU A 50 -11.51 0.86 1.08
CA LEU A 50 -11.76 1.88 0.06
C LEU A 50 -10.54 2.12 -0.83
N ALA A 51 -9.34 2.17 -0.24
CA ALA A 51 -8.09 2.30 -0.98
C ALA A 51 -7.84 1.08 -1.89
N VAL A 52 -8.11 -0.15 -1.41
CA VAL A 52 -8.01 -1.35 -2.26
C VAL A 52 -8.98 -1.28 -3.43
N LYS A 53 -10.23 -0.88 -3.19
CA LYS A 53 -11.22 -0.73 -4.26
C LYS A 53 -10.74 0.26 -5.33
N ALA A 54 -10.30 1.45 -4.90
CA ALA A 54 -9.76 2.46 -5.81
C ALA A 54 -8.52 1.96 -6.58
N ALA A 55 -7.67 1.17 -5.93
CA ALA A 55 -6.51 0.55 -6.57
C ALA A 55 -6.92 -0.44 -7.66
N LEU A 56 -7.90 -1.32 -7.38
CA LEU A 56 -8.39 -2.31 -8.34
C LEU A 56 -9.14 -1.66 -9.51
N ASP A 57 -9.85 -0.56 -9.26
CA ASP A 57 -10.52 0.23 -10.31
C ASP A 57 -9.49 0.87 -11.26
N ALA A 58 -8.36 1.35 -10.74
CA ALA A 58 -7.28 1.95 -11.54
C ALA A 58 -6.34 0.92 -12.19
N LEU A 59 -6.14 -0.22 -11.54
CA LEU A 59 -5.18 -1.27 -11.93
C LEU A 59 -5.85 -2.64 -11.85
N PRO A 60 -6.67 -3.01 -12.86
CA PRO A 60 -7.33 -4.30 -12.87
C PRO A 60 -6.31 -5.44 -12.86
N GLY A 61 -6.48 -6.40 -11.95
CA GLY A 61 -5.64 -7.60 -11.86
C GLY A 61 -4.39 -7.44 -11.01
N ILE A 62 -4.22 -6.30 -10.32
CA ILE A 62 -3.13 -6.17 -9.37
C ILE A 62 -3.34 -7.05 -8.13
N GLY A 63 -2.27 -7.70 -7.67
CA GLY A 63 -2.28 -8.54 -6.48
C GLY A 63 -1.05 -8.36 -5.60
N VAL A 64 -1.10 -8.95 -4.41
CA VAL A 64 -0.01 -8.87 -3.42
C VAL A 64 1.29 -9.46 -3.96
N GLN A 65 1.24 -10.41 -4.90
CA GLN A 65 2.39 -10.91 -5.64
C GLN A 65 3.19 -9.83 -6.40
N ASP A 66 2.57 -8.70 -6.80
CA ASP A 66 3.29 -7.61 -7.47
C ASP A 66 4.33 -6.96 -6.56
N LEU A 67 4.25 -7.19 -5.24
CA LEU A 67 5.27 -6.79 -4.28
C LEU A 67 6.63 -7.48 -4.55
N ASP A 68 6.63 -8.69 -5.10
CA ASP A 68 7.85 -9.46 -5.39
C ASP A 68 8.70 -8.82 -6.50
N ARG A 69 8.08 -7.93 -7.30
CA ARG A 69 8.76 -7.15 -8.34
C ARG A 69 9.57 -5.99 -7.77
N VAL A 70 9.40 -5.68 -6.48
CA VAL A 70 10.04 -4.55 -5.81
C VAL A 70 11.26 -5.04 -5.03
N PRO A 71 12.48 -4.58 -5.36
CA PRO A 71 13.69 -4.97 -4.66
C PRO A 71 13.79 -4.22 -3.32
N LEU A 72 12.99 -4.65 -2.34
CA LEU A 72 13.04 -4.13 -0.98
C LEU A 72 14.05 -4.91 -0.14
N LYS A 73 14.92 -4.18 0.56
CA LYS A 73 16.09 -4.74 1.25
C LYS A 73 15.76 -5.44 2.57
N ASP A 74 14.59 -5.21 3.15
CA ASP A 74 14.23 -5.65 4.50
C ASP A 74 13.11 -6.72 4.45
N PRO A 75 13.44 -8.00 4.65
CA PRO A 75 12.49 -9.10 4.48
C PRO A 75 11.38 -9.11 5.55
N GLU A 76 11.67 -8.68 6.78
CA GLU A 76 10.66 -8.63 7.85
C GLU A 76 9.61 -7.57 7.54
N LYS A 77 10.06 -6.38 7.15
CA LYS A 77 9.14 -5.30 6.76
C LYS A 77 8.36 -5.63 5.49
N MET A 78 8.94 -6.44 4.61
CA MET A 78 8.23 -6.98 3.44
C MET A 78 7.13 -7.94 3.84
N SER A 79 7.37 -8.86 4.77
CA SER A 79 6.33 -9.76 5.29
C SER A 79 5.20 -8.96 5.94
N ALA A 80 5.53 -8.00 6.79
CA ALA A 80 4.53 -7.15 7.44
C ALA A 80 3.71 -6.33 6.44
N LEU A 81 4.34 -5.82 5.36
CA LEU A 81 3.63 -5.14 4.28
C LEU A 81 2.69 -6.10 3.55
N ARG A 82 3.18 -7.28 3.15
CA ARG A 82 2.39 -8.33 2.50
C ARG A 82 1.16 -8.73 3.33
N GLU A 83 1.34 -8.96 4.62
CA GLU A 83 0.24 -9.29 5.54
C GLU A 83 -0.80 -8.17 5.64
N ARG A 84 -0.37 -6.92 5.73
CA ARG A 84 -1.29 -5.77 5.78
C ARG A 84 -2.07 -5.60 4.49
N LEU A 85 -1.46 -5.86 3.33
CA LEU A 85 -2.15 -5.80 2.03
C LEU A 85 -3.22 -6.91 1.93
N LEU A 86 -2.90 -8.12 2.38
CA LEU A 86 -3.88 -9.20 2.46
C LEU A 86 -5.03 -8.83 3.41
N LYS A 87 -4.73 -8.24 4.56
CA LYS A 87 -5.74 -7.76 5.52
C LYS A 87 -6.59 -6.61 4.95
N ALA A 88 -6.01 -5.74 4.12
CA ALA A 88 -6.73 -4.68 3.44
C ALA A 88 -7.70 -5.20 2.36
N GLY A 89 -7.51 -6.44 1.91
CA GLY A 89 -8.37 -7.09 0.92
C GLY A 89 -7.79 -7.15 -0.50
N PHE A 90 -6.49 -6.91 -0.69
CA PHE A 90 -5.87 -7.16 -1.99
C PHE A 90 -5.92 -8.67 -2.33
N PRO A 91 -6.15 -9.02 -3.60
CA PRO A 91 -6.05 -10.41 -4.05
C PRO A 91 -4.58 -10.87 -3.95
N LYS A 92 -4.39 -12.18 -3.77
CA LYS A 92 -3.05 -12.78 -3.66
C LYS A 92 -2.25 -12.60 -4.93
#